data_AF-A0A850JHP0-F1
#
_entry.id   AF-A0A850JHP0-F1
#
_cell.length_a   1.000
_cell.length_b   1.000
_cell.length_c   1.000
_cell.angle_alpha   90.00
_cell.angle_beta   90.00
_cell.angle_gamma   90.00
#
_symmetry.space_group_name_H-M   'P 1'
#
loop_
_entity.id
_entity.type
_entity.pdbx_description
1 polymer ?
#
loop_
_entity_poly.entity_id
_entity_poly.type
_entity_poly.pdbx_seq_one_letter_code
_entity_poly.pdbx_strand_id
1 'polypeptide(L)'
;MGGEISVNPARIDQHGKEIKSAVRPALDKARSTLNSKGTIEGGDFSVTGTLASMAYPMGLQFAYEDLNTHLEMLDGFAEKLGTAAKNYGGAETASKIKYV
;
A
#
# COMPACT_ATOMS: atom_id res chain seq x y z
N MET A 1 26.14 26.51 3.18
CA MET A 1 25.68 26.22 1.81
C MET A 1 24.88 24.93 1.87
N GLY A 2 23.55 25.03 1.97
CA GLY A 2 22.69 23.84 1.88
C GLY A 2 22.63 23.40 0.42
N GLY A 3 22.94 22.14 0.14
CA GLY A 3 22.89 21.60 -1.22
C GLY A 3 21.51 21.78 -1.83
N GLU A 4 21.47 22.11 -3.11
CA GLU A 4 20.25 22.30 -3.87
C GLU A 4 19.44 20.98 -3.89
N ILE A 5 18.20 21.01 -3.39
CA ILE A 5 17.33 19.84 -3.40
C ILE A 5 16.80 19.69 -4.83
N SER A 6 17.45 18.86 -5.63
CA SER A 6 16.95 18.47 -6.95
C SER A 6 15.75 17.53 -6.77
N VAL A 7 14.55 18.08 -6.92
CA VAL A 7 13.31 17.28 -6.95
C VAL A 7 13.13 16.77 -8.37
N ASN A 8 12.91 15.46 -8.54
CA ASN A 8 12.62 14.84 -9.84
C ASN A 8 11.15 14.42 -9.92
N PRO A 9 10.26 15.25 -10.50
CA PRO A 9 8.84 14.95 -10.62
C PRO A 9 8.54 13.64 -11.34
N ALA A 10 9.33 13.29 -12.36
CA ALA A 10 9.15 12.05 -13.12
C ALA A 10 9.41 10.82 -12.24
N ARG A 11 10.41 10.85 -11.34
CA ARG A 11 10.63 9.77 -10.37
C ARG A 11 9.52 9.68 -9.32
N ILE A 12 9.00 10.81 -8.85
CA ILE A 12 7.89 10.83 -7.88
C ILE A 12 6.64 10.18 -8.51
N ASP A 13 6.30 10.56 -9.75
CA ASP A 13 5.18 9.97 -10.49
C ASP A 13 5.39 8.47 -10.74
N GLN A 14 6.62 8.08 -11.10
CA GLN A 14 7.00 6.68 -11.29
C GLN A 14 6.77 5.84 -10.02
N HIS A 15 7.14 6.35 -8.83
CA HIS A 15 6.87 5.65 -7.58
C HIS A 15 5.37 5.51 -7.29
N GLY A 16 4.56 6.53 -7.60
CA GLY A 16 3.10 6.43 -7.52
C GLY A 16 2.54 5.33 -8.43
N LYS A 17 3.11 5.16 -9.63
CA LYS A 17 2.75 4.08 -10.56
C LYS A 17 3.17 2.70 -10.07
N GLU A 18 4.38 2.57 -9.50
CA GLU A 18 4.91 1.31 -8.94
C GLU A 18 4.05 0.79 -7.78
N ILE A 19 3.53 1.70 -6.94
CA ILE A 19 2.57 1.34 -5.90
C ILE A 19 1.35 0.65 -6.52
N LYS A 20 0.80 1.19 -7.61
CA LYS A 20 -0.40 0.63 -8.27
C LYS A 20 -0.12 -0.63 -9.07
N SER A 21 1.05 -0.73 -9.72
CA SER A 21 1.35 -1.81 -10.67
C SER A 21 2.03 -3.03 -10.05
N ALA A 22 2.77 -2.86 -8.95
CA ALA A 22 3.55 -3.93 -8.33
C ALA A 22 3.10 -4.24 -6.90
N VAL A 23 2.99 -3.22 -6.04
CA VAL A 23 2.77 -3.41 -4.61
C VAL A 23 1.30 -3.75 -4.31
N ARG A 24 0.37 -2.92 -4.77
CA ARG A 24 -1.07 -3.10 -4.53
C ARG A 24 -1.58 -4.46 -5.04
N PRO A 25 -1.23 -4.95 -6.25
CA PRO A 25 -1.69 -6.26 -6.71
C PRO A 25 -1.18 -7.43 -5.86
N ALA A 26 0.03 -7.31 -5.29
CA ALA A 26 0.58 -8.34 -4.41
C ALA A 26 -0.23 -8.42 -3.09
N LEU A 27 -0.56 -7.28 -2.49
CA LEU A 27 -1.39 -7.23 -1.27
C LEU A 27 -2.84 -7.67 -1.55
N ASP A 28 -3.42 -7.28 -2.68
CA ASP A 28 -4.77 -7.71 -3.06
C ASP A 28 -4.84 -9.23 -3.30
N LYS A 29 -3.78 -9.80 -3.90
CA LYS A 29 -3.64 -11.26 -4.01
C LYS A 29 -3.54 -11.93 -2.65
N ALA A 30 -2.77 -11.37 -1.71
CA ALA A 30 -2.67 -11.90 -0.35
C ALA A 30 -4.03 -11.85 0.36
N ARG A 31 -4.75 -10.73 0.27
CA ARG A 31 -6.11 -10.56 0.80
C ARG A 31 -7.08 -11.58 0.22
N SER A 32 -7.10 -11.71 -1.11
CA SER A 32 -7.96 -12.67 -1.81
C SER A 32 -7.65 -14.11 -1.42
N THR A 33 -6.36 -14.45 -1.26
CA THR A 33 -5.91 -15.77 -0.82
C THR A 33 -6.37 -16.05 0.61
N LEU A 34 -6.23 -15.08 1.50
CA LEU A 34 -6.64 -15.21 2.89
C LEU A 34 -8.15 -15.43 3.01
N ASN A 35 -8.95 -14.69 2.24
CA ASN A 35 -10.41 -14.82 2.22
C ASN A 35 -10.91 -16.13 1.58
N SER A 36 -10.21 -16.65 0.56
CA SER A 36 -10.65 -17.84 -0.18
C SER A 36 -10.08 -19.15 0.33
N LYS A 37 -8.92 -19.13 1.00
CA LYS A 37 -8.18 -20.33 1.42
C LYS A 37 -7.77 -20.32 2.88
N GLY A 38 -7.93 -19.21 3.58
CA GLY A 38 -7.53 -19.07 4.98
C GLY A 38 -8.62 -19.48 5.96
N THR A 39 -9.87 -19.66 5.53
CA THR A 39 -10.92 -20.13 6.43
C THR A 39 -10.72 -21.60 6.74
N ILE A 40 -10.57 -21.91 8.03
CA ILE A 40 -10.45 -23.25 8.58
C ILE A 40 -11.59 -23.42 9.58
N GLU A 41 -12.30 -24.54 9.55
CA GLU A 41 -13.46 -24.76 10.42
C GLU A 41 -13.03 -25.28 11.78
N GLY A 42 -13.88 -25.10 12.81
CA GLY A 42 -13.58 -25.57 14.16
C GLY A 42 -13.32 -27.08 14.25
N GLY A 43 -13.82 -27.86 13.27
CA GLY A 43 -13.60 -29.31 13.16
C GLY A 43 -12.22 -29.71 12.63
N ASP A 44 -11.47 -28.80 12.03
CA ASP A 44 -10.09 -29.04 11.59
C ASP A 44 -9.09 -28.97 12.77
N PHE A 45 -9.54 -28.45 13.90
CA PHE A 45 -8.76 -28.42 15.13
C PHE A 45 -9.02 -29.67 15.96
N SER A 46 -7.95 -30.31 16.45
CA SER A 46 -8.06 -31.36 17.45
C SER A 46 -8.71 -30.86 18.74
N VAL A 47 -9.20 -31.77 19.59
CA VAL A 47 -9.78 -31.44 20.90
C VAL A 47 -8.82 -30.63 21.79
N THR A 48 -7.50 -30.82 21.67
CA THR A 48 -6.51 -30.01 22.41
C THR A 48 -6.35 -28.59 21.84
N GLY A 49 -6.93 -28.33 20.67
CA GLY A 49 -6.87 -27.06 19.94
C GLY A 49 -8.10 -26.17 20.12
N THR A 50 -8.99 -26.41 21.09
CA THR A 50 -10.22 -25.62 21.28
C THR A 50 -9.98 -24.11 21.40
N LEU A 51 -8.92 -23.69 22.10
CA LEU A 51 -8.58 -22.26 22.18
C LEU A 51 -8.11 -21.72 20.82
N ALA A 52 -7.38 -22.52 20.04
CA ALA A 52 -6.93 -22.15 18.72
C ALA A 52 -8.12 -22.08 17.73
N SER A 53 -9.10 -22.99 17.82
CA SER A 53 -10.29 -22.95 16.96
C SER A 53 -11.17 -21.73 17.21
N MET A 54 -11.18 -21.21 18.45
CA MET A 54 -11.84 -19.95 18.78
C MET A 54 -11.03 -18.73 18.32
N ALA A 55 -9.71 -18.74 18.50
CA ALA A 55 -8.87 -17.59 18.18
C ALA A 55 -8.60 -17.42 16.67
N TYR A 56 -8.56 -18.52 15.93
CA TYR A 56 -8.16 -18.52 14.52
C TYR A 56 -9.07 -17.68 13.62
N PRO A 57 -10.41 -17.80 13.68
CA PRO A 57 -11.29 -16.95 12.88
C PRO A 57 -11.14 -15.46 13.19
N MET A 58 -10.92 -15.10 14.46
CA MET A 58 -10.68 -13.70 14.85
C MET A 58 -9.36 -13.17 14.27
N GLY A 59 -8.28 -13.96 14.35
CA GLY A 59 -6.99 -13.60 13.76
C GLY A 59 -7.05 -13.47 12.24
N LEU A 60 -7.80 -14.36 11.58
CA LEU A 60 -8.04 -14.31 10.14
C LEU A 60 -8.79 -13.03 9.74
N GLN A 61 -9.85 -12.68 10.48
CA GLN A 61 -10.61 -11.46 10.23
C GLN A 61 -9.75 -10.20 10.45
N PHE A 62 -8.96 -10.16 11.52
CA PHE A 62 -8.05 -9.04 11.76
C PHE A 62 -7.04 -8.87 10.62
N ALA A 63 -6.42 -9.95 10.15
CA ALA A 63 -5.49 -9.90 9.02
C ALA A 63 -6.17 -9.44 7.72
N TYR A 64 -7.43 -9.82 7.50
CA TYR A 64 -8.21 -9.36 6.35
C TYR A 64 -8.49 -7.85 6.40
N GLU A 65 -8.92 -7.34 7.55
CA GLU A 65 -9.21 -5.92 7.77
C GLU A 65 -7.94 -5.06 7.70
N ASP A 66 -6.83 -5.55 8.25
CA ASP A 66 -5.53 -4.90 8.16
C ASP A 66 -5.05 -4.79 6.70
N LEU A 67 -5.21 -5.85 5.90
CA LEU A 67 -4.88 -5.82 4.47
C LEU A 67 -5.77 -4.83 3.68
N ASN A 68 -7.05 -4.72 3.99
CA ASN A 68 -7.92 -3.71 3.37
C ASN A 68 -7.45 -2.30 3.71
N THR A 69 -7.11 -2.05 4.97
CA THR A 69 -6.60 -0.75 5.42
C THR A 69 -5.31 -0.38 4.67
N HIS A 70 -4.38 -1.34 4.52
CA HIS A 70 -3.16 -1.12 3.75
C HIS A 70 -3.42 -0.84 2.26
N LEU A 71 -4.39 -1.53 1.64
CA LEU A 71 -4.77 -1.26 0.25
C LEU A 71 -5.30 0.17 0.06
N GLU A 72 -6.16 0.64 0.97
CA GLU A 72 -6.65 2.02 0.95
C GLU A 72 -5.52 3.05 1.16
N MET A 73 -4.60 2.76 2.09
CA MET A 73 -3.42 3.60 2.30
C MET A 73 -2.53 3.69 1.05
N LEU A 74 -2.31 2.57 0.36
CA LEU A 74 -1.53 2.53 -0.88
C LEU A 74 -2.19 3.35 -1.98
N ASP A 75 -3.51 3.27 -2.13
CA ASP A 75 -4.26 4.08 -3.09
C ASP A 75 -4.12 5.58 -2.78
N GLY A 76 -4.24 5.97 -1.50
CA GLY A 76 -4.02 7.34 -1.05
C GLY A 76 -2.58 7.84 -1.23
N PHE A 77 -1.56 6.99 -1.02
CA PHE A 77 -0.17 7.37 -1.28
C PHE A 77 0.11 7.56 -2.76
N ALA A 78 -0.40 6.69 -3.63
CA ALA A 78 -0.23 6.83 -5.06
C ALA A 78 -0.86 8.13 -5.58
N GLU A 79 -2.04 8.53 -5.06
CA GLU A 79 -2.68 9.80 -5.39
C GLU A 79 -1.85 11.01 -4.92
N LYS A 80 -1.36 10.98 -3.68
CA LYS A 80 -0.53 12.05 -3.11
C LYS A 80 0.79 12.20 -3.88
N LEU A 81 1.42 11.11 -4.29
CA LEU A 81 2.62 11.13 -5.12
C LEU A 81 2.33 11.73 -6.51
N GLY A 82 1.24 11.33 -7.15
CA GLY A 82 0.82 11.93 -8.43
C GLY A 82 0.56 13.43 -8.31
N THR A 83 -0.07 13.87 -7.22
CA THR A 83 -0.29 15.29 -6.92
C THR A 83 1.02 16.04 -6.68
N ALA A 84 1.92 15.46 -5.90
CA ALA A 84 3.24 16.02 -5.64
C ALA A 84 4.04 16.18 -6.94
N ALA A 85 4.07 15.16 -7.80
CA ALA A 85 4.74 15.23 -9.09
C ALA A 85 4.20 16.36 -9.97
N LYS A 86 2.87 16.53 -10.03
CA LYS A 86 2.24 17.64 -10.76
C LYS A 86 2.63 19.00 -10.19
N ASN A 87 2.58 19.16 -8.87
CA ASN A 87 2.88 20.43 -8.21
C ASN A 87 4.35 20.83 -8.39
N TYR A 88 5.29 19.91 -8.17
CA TYR A 88 6.71 20.18 -8.36
C TYR A 88 7.06 20.39 -9.83
N GLY A 89 6.55 19.57 -10.76
CA GLY A 89 6.78 19.77 -12.19
C GLY A 89 6.19 21.09 -12.72
N GLY A 90 5.01 21.47 -12.23
CA GLY A 90 4.42 22.77 -12.52
C GLY A 90 5.23 23.94 -11.95
N ALA A 91 5.71 23.82 -10.72
CA ALA A 91 6.55 24.85 -10.09
C ALA A 91 7.88 25.04 -10.83
N GLU A 92 8.55 23.96 -11.24
CA GLU A 92 9.77 24.00 -12.05
C GLU A 92 9.53 24.68 -13.41
N THR A 93 8.43 24.34 -14.08
CA THR A 93 8.07 24.94 -15.38
C THR A 93 7.70 26.42 -15.27
N ALA A 94 7.01 26.80 -14.19
CA ALA A 94 6.58 28.18 -13.94
C ALA A 94 7.70 29.05 -13.33
N SER A 95 8.75 28.44 -12.80
CA SER A 95 9.88 29.15 -12.22
C SER A 95 10.60 29.97 -13.28
N LYS A 96 10.63 31.30 -13.07
CA LYS A 96 11.40 32.24 -13.91
C LYS A 96 12.83 32.43 -13.40
N ILE A 97 13.21 31.73 -12.33
CA ILE A 97 14.55 31.81 -11.75
C ILE A 97 15.48 31.02 -12.67
N LYS A 98 16.22 31.74 -13.53
CA LYS A 98 17.36 31.18 -14.24
C LYS A 98 18.58 31.33 -13.33
N TYR A 99 19.05 30.23 -12.77
CA TYR A 99 20.35 30.20 -12.10
C TYR A 99 21.43 30.37 -13.19
N VAL A 100 22.22 31.44 -13.06
CA VAL A 100 23.37 31.76 -13.93
C VAL A 100 24.59 31.01 -13.44
#